data_AF-A0A921KRP4-F1
#
_entry.id   AF-A0A921KRP4-F1
#
_cell.length_a   1.000
_cell.length_b   1.000
_cell.length_c   1.000
_cell.angle_alpha   90.00
_cell.angle_beta   90.00
_cell.angle_gamma   90.00
#
_symmetry.space_group_name_H-M   'P 1'
#
loop_
_entity.id
_entity.type
_entity.pdbx_description
1 polymer ?
#
loop_
_entity_poly.entity_id
_entity_poly.type
_entity_poly.pdbx_seq_one_letter_code
_entity_poly.pdbx_strand_id
1 'polypeptide(L)'
;MFTSRPLRTTAAVAALVLSLAACGASENEDPTAASDGGGTEVSSPSEDAPAESTDDTDSEDTDSEDTDSEDTDSEDTESEGTESEDDSAPAEDESDSADESDDAAGQEAGTVTITLNGEDTSFTPEIVRCSGEPGTIRNAVLTMKDDELPLIKVNPGEFAMVKLDNHGEPEKSSSTKGITAEDGEITFDDASIGDATVDGTVKCLQGNQG
;
A
#
# COMPACT_ATOMS: atom_id res chain seq x y z
N MET A 1 -6.17 -30.27 -38.35
CA MET A 1 -7.49 -30.65 -37.78
C MET A 1 -7.78 -29.68 -36.66
N PHE A 2 -8.66 -28.70 -36.87
CA PHE A 2 -8.99 -27.68 -35.88
C PHE A 2 -10.05 -28.22 -34.91
N THR A 3 -9.72 -28.29 -33.63
CA THR A 3 -10.65 -28.68 -32.56
C THR A 3 -11.10 -27.42 -31.82
N SER A 4 -12.23 -26.86 -32.24
CA SER A 4 -12.93 -25.79 -31.52
C SER A 4 -13.54 -26.35 -30.23
N ARG A 5 -13.27 -25.72 -29.08
CA ARG A 5 -13.92 -26.01 -27.80
C ARG A 5 -15.03 -24.97 -27.50
N PRO A 6 -16.19 -25.38 -26.96
CA PRO A 6 -17.31 -24.47 -26.67
C PRO A 6 -17.11 -23.72 -25.35
N LEU A 7 -17.39 -22.41 -25.36
CA LEU A 7 -17.54 -21.58 -24.16
C LEU A 7 -18.78 -22.01 -23.38
N ARG A 8 -18.62 -22.26 -22.07
CA ARG A 8 -19.74 -22.38 -21.12
C ARG A 8 -19.85 -21.08 -20.33
N THR A 9 -20.72 -20.20 -20.79
CA THR A 9 -21.15 -19.00 -20.08
C THR A 9 -22.08 -19.42 -18.93
N THR A 10 -21.65 -19.20 -17.69
CA THR A 10 -22.55 -19.29 -16.52
C THR A 10 -22.75 -17.88 -15.99
N ALA A 11 -23.94 -17.32 -16.24
CA ALA A 11 -24.38 -16.07 -15.64
C ALA A 11 -24.98 -16.38 -14.26
N ALA A 12 -24.32 -15.91 -13.20
CA ALA A 12 -24.90 -15.91 -11.86
C ALA A 12 -25.70 -14.63 -11.67
N VAL A 13 -27.02 -14.76 -11.54
CA VAL A 13 -27.95 -13.68 -11.19
C VAL A 13 -28.05 -13.63 -9.67
N ALA A 14 -27.44 -12.64 -9.03
CA ALA A 14 -27.65 -12.35 -7.62
C ALA A 14 -28.79 -11.34 -7.49
N ALA A 15 -29.96 -11.80 -7.04
CA ALA A 15 -31.09 -10.95 -6.69
C ALA A 15 -30.91 -10.45 -5.24
N LEU A 16 -30.69 -9.15 -5.06
CA LEU A 16 -30.67 -8.51 -3.74
C LEU A 16 -32.08 -8.00 -3.42
N VAL A 17 -32.67 -8.59 -2.38
CA VAL A 17 -34.00 -8.25 -1.86
C VAL A 17 -33.89 -7.01 -0.97
N LEU A 18 -34.43 -5.88 -1.40
CA LEU A 18 -34.63 -4.70 -0.55
C LEU A 18 -35.83 -4.93 0.38
N SER A 19 -35.59 -4.99 1.69
CA SER A 19 -36.64 -4.96 2.70
C SER A 19 -36.88 -3.52 3.15
N LEU A 20 -37.88 -2.86 2.56
CA LEU A 20 -38.43 -1.60 3.09
C LEU A 20 -39.40 -1.93 4.23
N ALA A 21 -38.97 -1.75 5.48
CA ALA A 21 -39.88 -1.65 6.61
C ALA A 21 -40.47 -0.22 6.63
N ALA A 22 -41.72 -0.13 6.20
CA ALA A 22 -42.55 1.07 6.29
C ALA A 22 -43.26 1.17 7.65
N CYS A 23 -43.58 2.42 8.01
CA CYS A 23 -44.72 2.86 8.82
C CYS A 23 -44.66 2.71 10.36
N GLY A 24 -44.43 3.86 11.00
CA GLY A 24 -45.08 4.24 12.24
C GLY A 24 -45.69 5.63 12.07
N ALA A 25 -46.92 5.70 11.56
CA ALA A 25 -47.71 6.93 11.51
C ALA A 25 -48.25 7.25 12.92
N SER A 26 -48.15 8.51 13.33
CA SER A 26 -48.99 9.08 14.37
C SER A 26 -49.50 10.42 13.86
N GLU A 27 -50.80 10.43 13.58
CA GLU A 27 -51.61 11.56 13.15
C GLU A 27 -51.73 12.59 14.28
N ASN A 28 -51.58 13.89 13.99
CA ASN A 28 -52.36 14.95 14.65
C ASN A 28 -52.36 16.26 13.82
N GLU A 29 -53.48 16.51 13.15
CA GLU A 29 -54.24 17.77 13.06
C GLU A 29 -53.51 19.11 12.74
N ASP A 30 -53.79 19.64 11.55
CA ASP A 30 -53.70 21.06 11.09
C ASP A 30 -54.86 21.90 11.71
N PRO A 31 -54.97 23.27 11.68
CA PRO A 31 -54.14 24.33 11.07
C PRO A 31 -53.85 25.56 11.98
N THR A 32 -53.23 26.58 11.37
CA THR A 32 -53.28 28.04 11.66
C THR A 32 -52.16 28.64 12.51
N ALA A 33 -51.28 29.41 11.87
CA ALA A 33 -51.06 30.84 12.15
C ALA A 33 -49.98 31.41 11.22
N ALA A 34 -50.33 32.48 10.51
CA ALA A 34 -49.37 33.36 9.87
C ALA A 34 -48.58 34.14 10.94
N SER A 35 -47.29 34.38 10.72
CA SER A 35 -46.61 35.53 11.33
C SER A 35 -45.43 36.00 10.49
N ASP A 36 -45.65 37.16 9.90
CA ASP A 36 -44.67 38.10 9.37
C ASP A 36 -43.76 38.65 10.49
N GLY A 37 -42.59 39.17 10.11
CA GLY A 37 -41.67 39.95 10.96
C GLY A 37 -40.41 39.17 11.34
N GLY A 38 -39.18 39.59 11.02
CA GLY A 38 -38.69 40.92 10.71
C GLY A 38 -37.57 41.26 11.69
N GLY A 39 -36.35 41.48 11.17
CA GLY A 39 -35.29 42.26 11.80
C GLY A 39 -34.57 41.66 13.03
N THR A 40 -33.26 41.48 12.93
CA THR A 40 -32.29 42.44 13.48
C THR A 40 -30.86 41.96 13.19
N GLU A 41 -30.16 42.79 12.44
CA GLU A 41 -28.71 42.93 12.44
C GLU A 41 -28.17 43.40 13.81
N VAL A 42 -26.84 43.28 13.99
CA VAL A 42 -25.98 43.71 15.13
C VAL A 42 -25.59 42.53 16.06
N SER A 43 -24.33 42.25 16.43
CA SER A 43 -23.12 43.07 16.54
C SER A 43 -21.83 42.22 16.45
N SER A 44 -20.85 42.72 15.70
CA SER A 44 -19.43 42.83 16.13
C SER A 44 -19.23 44.31 16.55
N PRO A 45 -18.29 44.74 17.42
CA PRO A 45 -16.90 44.27 17.53
C PRO A 45 -16.32 44.24 18.97
N SER A 46 -15.09 43.74 19.12
CA SER A 46 -14.15 44.25 20.13
C SER A 46 -12.71 44.04 19.66
N GLU A 47 -12.06 45.17 19.43
CA GLU A 47 -10.63 45.36 19.23
C GLU A 47 -9.87 45.05 20.53
N ASP A 48 -8.70 44.40 20.43
CA ASP A 48 -7.53 44.76 21.23
C ASP A 48 -6.27 44.27 20.51
N ALA A 49 -5.46 45.23 20.04
CA ALA A 49 -4.07 45.01 19.65
C ALA A 49 -3.21 45.02 20.92
N PRO A 50 -2.03 44.38 20.89
CA PRO A 50 -0.85 45.24 20.93
C PRO A 50 0.34 44.78 20.07
N ALA A 51 1.06 45.82 19.64
CA ALA A 51 2.51 45.97 19.55
C ALA A 51 3.33 45.08 18.59
N GLU A 52 3.83 45.76 17.55
CA GLU A 52 5.16 45.51 17.00
C GLU A 52 6.24 45.81 18.05
N SER A 53 7.29 44.97 18.10
CA SER A 53 8.70 45.37 17.98
C SER A 53 9.65 44.25 18.46
N THR A 54 10.60 43.91 17.58
CA THR A 54 12.01 43.55 17.81
C THR A 54 12.34 42.42 18.78
N ASP A 55 12.95 41.34 18.26
CA ASP A 55 14.37 41.08 18.57
C ASP A 55 14.98 40.10 17.55
N ASP A 56 16.02 40.56 16.88
CA ASP A 56 17.04 39.73 16.26
C ASP A 56 17.64 38.80 17.33
N THR A 57 17.60 37.49 17.09
CA THR A 57 18.52 36.57 17.77
C THR A 57 19.22 35.76 16.70
N ASP A 58 20.24 36.42 16.15
CA ASP A 58 21.48 35.80 15.69
C ASP A 58 21.97 34.87 16.82
N SER A 59 22.03 33.56 16.56
CA SER A 59 22.84 32.67 17.36
C SER A 59 23.15 31.34 16.61
N GLU A 60 24.32 31.37 15.98
CA GLU A 60 25.46 30.43 16.11
C GLU A 60 25.41 29.16 15.25
N ASP A 61 26.17 29.26 14.15
CA ASP A 61 27.05 28.22 13.64
C ASP A 61 27.52 27.27 14.76
N THR A 62 27.06 26.02 14.68
CA THR A 62 27.84 24.88 15.14
C THR A 62 28.41 24.18 13.91
N ASP A 63 29.49 24.76 13.40
CA ASP A 63 30.66 23.99 12.99
C ASP A 63 30.96 23.00 14.12
N SER A 64 30.98 21.70 13.82
CA SER A 64 31.90 20.78 14.46
C SER A 64 31.80 19.35 13.90
N GLU A 65 32.81 19.06 13.07
CA GLU A 65 33.75 17.91 13.12
C GLU A 65 33.41 16.69 12.25
N ASP A 66 34.06 16.72 11.07
CA ASP A 66 34.67 15.58 10.41
C ASP A 66 35.17 14.54 11.42
N THR A 67 34.45 13.44 11.55
CA THR A 67 35.06 12.17 11.94
C THR A 67 35.45 11.43 10.67
N ASP A 68 36.68 11.71 10.23
CA ASP A 68 37.54 10.70 9.63
C ASP A 68 37.43 9.41 10.46
N SER A 69 37.07 8.32 9.80
CA SER A 69 37.26 6.98 10.33
C SER A 69 37.89 6.16 9.22
N GLU A 70 39.21 6.24 9.26
CA GLU A 70 40.20 5.25 8.87
C GLU A 70 39.77 4.12 7.91
N ASP A 71 40.40 4.14 6.74
CA ASP A 71 40.79 2.98 5.93
C ASP A 71 41.17 1.77 6.80
N THR A 72 40.34 0.73 6.73
CA THR A 72 40.79 -0.64 6.99
C THR A 72 41.09 -1.32 5.66
N ASP A 73 42.35 -1.19 5.26
CA ASP A 73 43.08 -2.18 4.47
C ASP A 73 42.84 -3.58 5.06
N SER A 74 42.30 -4.49 4.25
CA SER A 74 42.32 -5.93 4.55
C SER A 74 42.40 -6.74 3.26
N GLU A 75 43.64 -6.84 2.79
CA GLU A 75 44.33 -8.09 2.41
C GLU A 75 43.75 -8.89 1.23
N ASP A 76 44.29 -8.54 0.06
CA ASP A 76 44.71 -9.44 -1.02
C ASP A 76 44.80 -10.92 -0.61
N THR A 77 43.87 -11.74 -1.11
CA THR A 77 44.01 -13.19 -1.09
C THR A 77 44.16 -13.68 -2.52
N GLU A 78 45.40 -13.60 -3.01
CA GLU A 78 45.92 -14.35 -4.14
C GLU A 78 45.66 -15.85 -3.91
N SER A 79 44.77 -16.45 -4.70
CA SER A 79 44.69 -17.90 -4.81
C SER A 79 45.07 -18.30 -6.22
N GLU A 80 46.35 -18.64 -6.35
CA GLU A 80 46.99 -19.24 -7.51
C GLU A 80 46.29 -20.54 -7.94
N GLY A 81 45.99 -20.61 -9.24
CA GLY A 81 46.32 -21.74 -10.12
C GLY A 81 45.80 -23.13 -9.75
N THR A 82 44.76 -23.57 -10.47
CA THR A 82 44.75 -24.93 -11.01
C THR A 82 44.37 -24.90 -12.48
N GLU A 83 45.41 -24.96 -13.31
CA GLU A 83 45.30 -25.26 -14.72
C GLU A 83 44.94 -26.74 -14.87
N SER A 84 43.91 -27.02 -15.64
CA SER A 84 43.72 -28.32 -16.28
C SER A 84 43.14 -28.03 -17.66
N GLU A 85 44.04 -27.84 -18.61
CA GLU A 85 43.77 -27.93 -20.02
C GLU A 85 43.42 -29.39 -20.40
N ASP A 86 42.72 -29.50 -21.54
CA ASP A 86 42.58 -30.69 -22.40
C ASP A 86 41.36 -31.61 -22.13
N ASP A 87 40.31 -31.50 -22.95
CA ASP A 87 40.26 -32.26 -24.23
C ASP A 87 38.88 -32.10 -24.95
N SER A 88 38.94 -31.68 -26.21
CA SER A 88 38.05 -32.08 -27.33
C SER A 88 36.52 -31.84 -27.32
N ALA A 89 36.11 -30.71 -27.94
CA ALA A 89 35.26 -30.52 -29.14
C ALA A 89 34.07 -31.48 -29.51
N PRO A 90 33.21 -31.09 -30.47
CA PRO A 90 31.89 -30.49 -30.26
C PRO A 90 30.72 -31.43 -30.59
N ALA A 91 29.60 -31.29 -29.88
CA ALA A 91 28.31 -31.81 -30.32
C ALA A 91 27.35 -30.63 -30.42
N GLU A 92 26.96 -30.31 -31.66
CA GLU A 92 25.82 -29.45 -31.94
C GLU A 92 24.57 -30.19 -31.47
N ASP A 93 23.93 -29.67 -30.43
CA ASP A 93 22.54 -29.98 -30.12
C ASP A 93 21.78 -28.64 -30.07
N GLU A 94 21.42 -28.21 -31.26
CA GLU A 94 20.29 -27.33 -31.50
C GLU A 94 19.05 -28.02 -30.93
N SER A 95 18.54 -27.60 -29.77
CA SER A 95 17.12 -27.75 -29.42
C SER A 95 16.77 -26.89 -28.23
N ASP A 96 15.99 -25.86 -28.54
CA ASP A 96 15.03 -25.18 -27.68
C ASP A 96 15.55 -24.73 -26.32
N SER A 97 15.91 -23.44 -26.28
CA SER A 97 15.50 -22.56 -25.19
C SER A 97 14.15 -23.01 -24.66
N ALA A 98 14.16 -23.70 -23.51
CA ALA A 98 13.03 -23.66 -22.61
C ALA A 98 12.94 -22.21 -22.16
N ASP A 99 12.22 -21.47 -22.99
CA ASP A 99 11.54 -20.24 -22.71
C ASP A 99 10.79 -20.48 -21.40
N GLU A 100 11.48 -20.25 -20.28
CA GLU A 100 10.86 -19.89 -19.01
C GLU A 100 10.24 -18.51 -19.24
N SER A 101 9.25 -18.46 -20.13
CA SER A 101 8.30 -17.38 -20.22
C SER A 101 7.70 -17.29 -18.83
N ASP A 102 8.15 -16.25 -18.15
CA ASP A 102 7.61 -15.59 -16.99
C ASP A 102 6.07 -15.57 -17.05
N ASP A 103 5.45 -16.69 -16.73
CA ASP A 103 4.00 -16.93 -16.69
C ASP A 103 3.44 -16.33 -15.38
N ALA A 104 3.76 -15.05 -15.13
CA ALA A 104 3.09 -14.23 -14.12
C ALA A 104 1.83 -13.55 -14.68
N ALA A 105 1.47 -13.81 -15.94
CA ALA A 105 0.26 -13.31 -16.57
C ALA A 105 -0.97 -14.12 -16.11
N GLY A 106 -1.42 -13.89 -14.87
CA GLY A 106 -2.67 -14.47 -14.34
C GLY A 106 -2.66 -14.86 -12.87
N GLN A 107 -1.59 -14.58 -12.12
CA GLN A 107 -1.59 -14.76 -10.68
C GLN A 107 -2.26 -13.56 -10.01
N GLU A 108 -3.43 -13.78 -9.43
CA GLU A 108 -4.09 -12.79 -8.57
C GLU A 108 -3.34 -12.73 -7.24
N ALA A 109 -2.91 -11.54 -6.83
CA ALA A 109 -2.22 -11.35 -5.57
C ALA A 109 -3.10 -11.77 -4.38
N GLY A 110 -4.41 -11.52 -4.45
CA GLY A 110 -5.34 -11.59 -3.34
C GLY A 110 -6.03 -10.25 -3.14
N THR A 111 -7.04 -10.19 -2.28
CA THR A 111 -7.81 -8.96 -2.03
C THR A 111 -7.45 -8.41 -0.66
N VAL A 112 -7.31 -7.09 -0.58
CA VAL A 112 -7.12 -6.32 0.65
C VAL A 112 -8.30 -5.39 0.83
N THR A 113 -8.79 -5.29 2.05
CA THR A 113 -9.82 -4.34 2.48
C THR A 113 -9.17 -3.32 3.42
N ILE A 114 -9.42 -2.05 3.16
CA ILE A 114 -8.98 -0.93 3.98
C ILE A 114 -10.24 -0.26 4.53
N THR A 115 -10.38 -0.20 5.85
CA THR A 115 -11.43 0.55 6.53
C THR A 115 -10.85 1.86 7.05
N LEU A 116 -11.38 3.00 6.59
CA LEU A 116 -10.98 4.33 7.05
C LEU A 116 -12.24 5.14 7.37
N ASN A 117 -12.32 5.72 8.58
CA ASN A 117 -13.50 6.47 9.04
C ASN A 117 -14.84 5.68 8.94
N GLY A 118 -14.77 4.35 9.04
CA GLY A 118 -15.94 3.47 8.90
C GLY A 118 -16.40 3.21 7.46
N GLU A 119 -15.63 3.64 6.46
CA GLU A 119 -15.83 3.30 5.05
C GLU A 119 -14.83 2.24 4.60
N ASP A 120 -15.33 1.20 3.93
CA ASP A 120 -14.53 0.09 3.43
C ASP A 120 -14.17 0.29 1.96
N THR A 121 -12.88 0.23 1.67
CA THR A 121 -12.32 0.20 0.31
C THR A 121 -11.63 -1.14 0.09
N SER A 122 -12.19 -1.99 -0.77
CA SER A 122 -11.56 -3.26 -1.15
C SER A 122 -10.91 -3.16 -2.52
N PHE A 123 -9.70 -3.68 -2.65
CA PHE A 123 -8.98 -3.73 -3.92
C PHE A 123 -8.11 -4.99 -4.04
N THR A 124 -7.86 -5.41 -5.28
CA THR A 124 -6.95 -6.51 -5.60
C THR A 124 -5.73 -5.90 -6.28
N PRO A 125 -4.59 -5.75 -5.59
CA PRO A 125 -3.40 -5.17 -6.19
C PRO A 125 -2.95 -5.99 -7.40
N GLU A 126 -2.68 -5.30 -8.50
CA GLU A 126 -2.10 -5.91 -9.71
C GLU A 126 -0.57 -6.00 -9.62
N ILE A 127 0.04 -5.21 -8.74
CA ILE A 127 1.48 -5.19 -8.51
C ILE A 127 1.70 -5.40 -7.01
N VAL A 128 2.33 -6.53 -6.65
CA VAL A 128 2.85 -6.78 -5.30
C VAL A 128 4.33 -7.07 -5.40
N ARG A 129 5.12 -6.06 -5.08
CA ARG A 129 6.59 -6.11 -5.12
C ARG A 129 7.10 -6.37 -3.72
N CYS A 130 7.80 -7.48 -3.56
CA CYS A 130 8.47 -7.84 -2.33
C CYS A 130 9.98 -7.77 -2.55
N SER A 131 10.70 -7.36 -1.51
CA SER A 131 12.15 -7.33 -1.50
C SER A 131 12.66 -7.79 -0.15
N GLY A 132 13.76 -8.53 -0.14
CA GLY A 132 14.31 -9.16 1.04
C GLY A 132 15.10 -10.42 0.71
N GLU A 133 15.58 -11.09 1.74
CA GLU A 133 16.20 -12.40 1.62
C GLU A 133 15.10 -13.47 1.46
N PRO A 134 15.37 -14.62 0.81
CA PRO A 134 14.42 -15.71 0.74
C PRO A 134 13.87 -16.08 2.12
N GLY A 135 12.54 -16.16 2.23
CA GLY A 135 11.83 -16.42 3.49
C GLY A 135 11.66 -15.20 4.41
N THR A 136 12.28 -14.05 4.13
CA THR A 136 12.11 -12.81 4.93
C THR A 136 11.87 -11.60 4.04
N ILE A 137 10.65 -11.04 4.11
CA ILE A 137 10.30 -9.81 3.39
C ILE A 137 10.77 -8.60 4.21
N ARG A 138 11.58 -7.72 3.61
CA ARG A 138 12.08 -6.47 4.21
C ARG A 138 11.26 -5.26 3.80
N ASN A 139 10.78 -5.27 2.56
CA ASN A 139 9.86 -4.25 2.07
C ASN A 139 8.86 -4.88 1.09
N ALA A 140 7.60 -4.49 1.24
CA ALA A 140 6.52 -4.82 0.33
C ALA A 140 5.83 -3.53 -0.16
N VAL A 141 5.49 -3.49 -1.44
CA VAL A 141 4.69 -2.44 -2.06
C VAL A 141 3.55 -3.09 -2.84
N LEU A 142 2.33 -2.75 -2.48
CA LEU A 142 1.09 -3.21 -3.10
C LEU A 142 0.44 -2.01 -3.77
N THR A 143 0.17 -2.11 -5.07
CA THR A 143 -0.43 -1.01 -5.83
C THR A 143 -1.25 -1.55 -7.00
N MET A 144 -2.15 -0.71 -7.52
CA MET A 144 -2.81 -0.97 -8.80
C MET A 144 -1.83 -0.77 -9.96
N LYS A 145 -2.23 -1.14 -11.17
CA LYS A 145 -1.45 -0.89 -12.37
C LYS A 145 -1.15 0.61 -12.54
N ASP A 146 -0.04 0.91 -13.21
CA ASP A 146 0.40 2.29 -13.48
C ASP A 146 0.60 3.14 -12.20
N ASP A 147 0.89 2.48 -11.07
CA ASP A 147 1.09 3.09 -9.74
C ASP A 147 -0.14 3.88 -9.23
N GLU A 148 -1.34 3.49 -9.68
CA GLU A 148 -2.61 4.06 -9.22
C GLU A 148 -2.95 3.64 -7.77
N LEU A 149 -3.68 4.50 -7.07
CA LEU A 149 -4.14 4.26 -5.71
C LEU A 149 -5.33 3.28 -5.72
N PRO A 150 -5.51 2.44 -4.67
CA PRO A 150 -4.80 2.41 -3.40
C PRO A 150 -3.33 1.96 -3.45
N LEU A 151 -2.50 2.55 -2.59
CA LEU A 151 -1.11 2.16 -2.38
C LEU A 151 -0.91 1.74 -0.94
N ILE A 152 -0.33 0.56 -0.72
CA ILE A 152 0.13 0.11 0.59
C ILE A 152 1.64 -0.16 0.53
N LYS A 153 2.39 0.40 1.48
CA LYS A 153 3.81 0.11 1.67
C LYS A 153 4.04 -0.43 3.06
N VAL A 154 4.78 -1.53 3.17
CA VAL A 154 5.11 -2.18 4.43
C VAL A 154 6.62 -2.43 4.51
N ASN A 155 7.22 -2.04 5.63
CA ASN A 155 8.54 -2.45 6.11
C ASN A 155 8.33 -3.18 7.44
N PRO A 156 8.28 -4.52 7.45
CA PRO A 156 7.98 -5.29 8.65
C PRO A 156 8.89 -4.91 9.83
N GLY A 157 8.29 -4.62 10.98
CA GLY A 157 8.99 -4.20 12.19
C GLY A 157 9.37 -2.72 12.27
N GLU A 158 9.14 -1.94 11.21
CA GLU A 158 9.60 -0.54 11.14
C GLU A 158 8.49 0.44 10.75
N PHE A 159 7.76 0.17 9.67
CA PHE A 159 6.86 1.15 9.07
C PHE A 159 5.77 0.53 8.22
N ALA A 160 4.58 1.13 8.24
CA ALA A 160 3.52 0.84 7.28
C ALA A 160 2.83 2.14 6.85
N MET A 161 2.36 2.18 5.61
CA MET A 161 1.61 3.32 5.07
C MET A 161 0.54 2.85 4.09
N VAL A 162 -0.59 3.55 4.13
CA VAL A 162 -1.72 3.39 3.22
C VAL A 162 -2.05 4.76 2.61
N LYS A 163 -2.25 4.79 1.30
CA LYS A 163 -2.76 5.96 0.60
C LYS A 163 -3.94 5.57 -0.28
N LEU A 164 -5.04 6.32 -0.18
CA LEU A 164 -6.25 6.15 -0.98
C LEU A 164 -6.43 7.35 -1.91
N ASP A 165 -7.05 7.16 -3.08
CA ASP A 165 -7.17 8.18 -4.14
C ASP A 165 -7.93 9.45 -3.70
N ASN A 166 -8.92 9.28 -2.83
CA ASN A 166 -9.84 10.33 -2.40
C ASN A 166 -9.66 10.75 -0.93
N HIS A 167 -8.55 10.34 -0.30
CA HIS A 167 -8.24 10.70 1.09
C HIS A 167 -6.89 11.38 1.15
N GLY A 168 -6.82 12.53 1.83
CA GLY A 168 -5.76 13.52 1.73
C GLY A 168 -4.33 12.99 1.91
N GLU A 169 -3.76 13.15 3.09
CA GLU A 169 -2.41 12.65 3.38
C GLU A 169 -2.44 11.12 3.59
N PRO A 170 -1.33 10.41 3.33
CA PRO A 170 -1.26 8.98 3.61
C PRO A 170 -1.36 8.70 5.11
N GLU A 171 -2.10 7.65 5.46
CA GLU A 171 -2.10 7.08 6.78
C GLU A 171 -0.77 6.35 7.01
N LYS A 172 -0.11 6.63 8.14
CA LYS A 172 1.23 6.11 8.44
C LYS A 172 1.29 5.55 9.85
N SER A 173 2.08 4.50 10.03
CA SER A 173 2.35 3.91 11.32
C SER A 173 3.81 3.47 11.39
N SER A 174 4.45 3.68 12.54
CA SER A 174 5.75 3.08 12.87
C SER A 174 5.62 1.70 13.52
N SER A 175 4.40 1.17 13.62
CA SER A 175 4.09 -0.17 14.12
C SER A 175 3.51 -1.00 12.98
N THR A 176 4.02 -2.22 12.83
CA THR A 176 3.49 -3.21 11.87
C THR A 176 2.74 -4.33 12.58
N LYS A 177 2.15 -4.04 13.74
CA LYS A 177 1.32 -5.01 14.47
C LYS A 177 0.12 -5.43 13.60
N GLY A 178 -0.15 -6.73 13.55
CA GLY A 178 -1.18 -7.30 12.68
C GLY A 178 -0.71 -7.50 11.24
N ILE A 179 0.55 -7.17 10.91
CA ILE A 179 1.12 -7.39 9.59
C ILE A 179 2.21 -8.45 9.69
N THR A 180 2.05 -9.53 8.93
CA THR A 180 3.04 -10.60 8.78
C THR A 180 3.49 -10.63 7.32
N ALA A 181 4.79 -10.73 7.08
CA ALA A 181 5.36 -10.76 5.74
C ALA A 181 6.50 -11.78 5.68
N GLU A 182 6.17 -12.98 5.24
CA GLU A 182 7.06 -14.15 5.21
C GLU A 182 6.73 -15.02 4.00
N ASP A 183 7.71 -15.81 3.55
CA ASP A 183 7.51 -16.83 2.49
C ASP A 183 6.82 -16.33 1.20
N GLY A 184 7.00 -15.06 0.85
CA GLY A 184 6.38 -14.47 -0.35
C GLY A 184 4.89 -14.14 -0.19
N GLU A 185 4.39 -14.07 1.04
CA GLU A 185 3.02 -13.69 1.37
C GLU A 185 3.02 -12.56 2.40
N ILE A 186 2.07 -11.63 2.26
CA ILE A 186 1.80 -10.57 3.22
C ILE A 186 0.37 -10.75 3.72
N THR A 187 0.22 -10.91 5.02
CA THR A 187 -1.07 -11.01 5.71
C THR A 187 -1.28 -9.79 6.58
N PHE A 188 -2.46 -9.19 6.46
CA PHE A 188 -3.00 -8.16 7.33
C PHE A 188 -4.15 -8.77 8.13
N ASP A 189 -4.00 -8.82 9.45
CA ASP A 189 -5.00 -9.30 10.42
C ASP A 189 -5.36 -8.12 11.32
N ASP A 190 -6.45 -7.43 10.97
CA ASP A 190 -6.92 -6.19 11.58
C ASP A 190 -5.77 -5.18 11.83
N ALA A 191 -4.90 -5.01 10.83
CA ALA A 191 -3.68 -4.23 10.96
C ALA A 191 -3.98 -2.72 11.02
N SER A 192 -3.61 -2.06 12.13
CA SER A 192 -3.81 -0.62 12.28
C SER A 192 -2.65 0.18 11.69
N ILE A 193 -2.94 1.00 10.68
CA ILE A 193 -1.99 1.91 10.02
C ILE A 193 -2.57 3.32 10.07
N GLY A 194 -2.03 4.18 10.94
CA GLY A 194 -2.67 5.48 11.22
C GLY A 194 -4.07 5.28 11.77
N ASP A 195 -5.05 5.95 11.18
CA ASP A 195 -6.48 5.77 11.49
C ASP A 195 -7.15 4.67 10.63
N ALA A 196 -6.44 4.06 9.68
CA ALA A 196 -6.95 2.98 8.86
C ALA A 196 -6.76 1.60 9.51
N THR A 197 -7.72 0.70 9.29
CA THR A 197 -7.59 -0.73 9.56
C THR A 197 -7.47 -1.47 8.23
N VAL A 198 -6.55 -2.41 8.13
CA VAL A 198 -6.28 -3.16 6.90
C VAL A 198 -6.38 -4.65 7.17
N ASP A 199 -7.10 -5.35 6.29
CA ASP A 199 -7.35 -6.78 6.37
C ASP A 199 -7.17 -7.44 5.02
N GLY A 200 -6.62 -8.65 5.01
CA GLY A 200 -6.51 -9.47 3.82
C GLY A 200 -5.18 -10.18 3.71
N THR A 201 -5.00 -10.90 2.62
CA THR A 201 -3.76 -11.62 2.36
C THR A 201 -3.42 -11.47 0.89
N VAL A 202 -2.16 -11.15 0.62
CA VAL A 202 -1.64 -11.02 -0.73
C VAL A 202 -0.34 -11.78 -0.93
N LYS A 203 -0.15 -12.30 -2.13
CA LYS A 203 1.09 -12.93 -2.56
C LYS A 203 1.96 -11.95 -3.31
N CYS A 204 3.26 -12.08 -3.09
CA CYS A 204 4.26 -11.42 -3.89
C CYS A 204 4.16 -11.89 -5.34
N LEU A 205 3.81 -10.98 -6.24
CA LEU A 205 3.79 -11.22 -7.67
C LEU A 205 5.17 -10.97 -8.30
N GLN A 206 5.98 -10.13 -7.65
CA GLN A 206 7.31 -9.74 -8.10
C GLN A 206 8.28 -9.79 -6.91
N GLY A 207 9.44 -10.44 -7.08
CA GLY A 207 10.56 -10.36 -6.13
C GLY A 207 10.69 -11.47 -5.08
N ASN A 208 10.25 -12.70 -5.37
CA ASN A 208 10.48 -13.86 -4.49
C ASN A 208 11.24 -15.01 -5.20
N GLN A 209 12.31 -14.66 -5.91
CA GLN A 209 13.18 -15.62 -6.63
C GLN A 209 14.59 -15.54 -6.02
N GLY A 210 14.82 -16.31 -4.96
CA GLY A 210 16.17 -16.59 -4.45
C GLY A 210 16.22 -18.00 -3.88
#